data_AF-A0A7C3TEC0-F1
#
_entry.id   AF-A0A7C3TEC0-F1
#
_cell.length_a   1.000
_cell.length_b   1.000
_cell.length_c   1.000
_cell.angle_alpha   90.00
_cell.angle_beta   90.00
_cell.angle_gamma   90.00
#
_symmetry.space_group_name_H-M   'P 1'
#
loop_
_entity.id
_entity.type
_entity.pdbx_description
1 polymer ?
#
loop_
_entity_poly.entity_id
_entity_poly.type
_entity_poly.pdbx_seq_one_letter_code
_entity_poly.pdbx_strand_id
1 'polypeptide(L)'
;WKFIVVFILLLIILDRYFQLGNIGAIIGAFGGMFLGWSLQQPVSGFAAWLLITLKRPFRVGDRIQLPSYGLVGDCIDVGPMYTVLNQVGGSVGSEEAVGRDILIPNAMLFGNLVINYTPRKSEMQVEVKHKESTESHILDEVVWNIPLGSNLEEAERVLIESAEEVTGDIIKKTGQHPYVRGESYSSGVTLRLRYMTLATDRPRIAYEINKRIFKRLFQPYKVGDRISIPAWGIVGDVVDFGPMFTTLHQVGGTVGTEDPVNRTITIPNSVLQGTWVINYTPEIRDDTALLPTSEAKSYLLDETVWRITFDSDWEEAERIMIEAAEEVTGDIVRETGKKPYVRSDIYDYGVYMRLRYMAPATDRPRVMHEINKKIFERISESKKVDFAIPFIYSYKRGLDFIARPGNFEPANVACQCGALNPSKATFCINCGRKLKSSA
;
A
#
# COMPACT_ATOMS: atom_id res chain seq x y z
N TRP A 1 -55.43 -15.25 84.02
CA TRP A 1 -56.31 -16.33 83.56
C TRP A 1 -57.70 -15.82 83.15
N LYS A 2 -58.41 -15.01 83.95
CA LYS A 2 -59.74 -14.47 83.61
C LYS A 2 -59.80 -13.73 82.26
N PHE A 3 -58.82 -12.88 81.92
CA PHE A 3 -58.76 -12.19 80.62
C PHE A 3 -58.50 -13.13 79.43
N ILE A 4 -57.72 -14.19 79.64
CA ILE A 4 -57.45 -15.21 78.60
C ILE A 4 -58.71 -16.03 78.34
N VAL A 5 -59.44 -16.40 79.39
CA VAL A 5 -60.72 -17.11 79.28
C VAL A 5 -61.73 -16.23 78.57
N VAL A 6 -61.87 -14.95 78.94
CA VAL A 6 -62.77 -14.00 78.26
C VAL A 6 -62.39 -13.80 76.79
N PHE A 7 -61.10 -13.71 76.46
CA PHE A 7 -60.61 -13.58 75.09
C PHE A 7 -60.90 -14.83 74.25
N ILE A 8 -60.69 -16.02 74.80
CA ILE A 8 -61.01 -17.29 74.12
C ILE A 8 -62.53 -17.45 73.95
N LEU A 9 -63.33 -17.06 74.95
CA LEU A 9 -64.79 -17.12 74.86
C LEU A 9 -65.33 -16.13 73.84
N LEU A 10 -64.73 -14.93 73.75
CA LEU A 10 -65.02 -13.93 72.72
C LEU A 10 -64.70 -14.48 71.32
N LEU A 11 -63.53 -15.13 71.13
CA LEU A 11 -63.13 -15.75 69.86
C LEU A 11 -64.08 -16.89 69.45
N ILE A 12 -64.54 -17.71 70.40
CA ILE A 12 -65.50 -18.80 70.14
C ILE A 12 -66.88 -18.23 69.77
N ILE A 13 -67.33 -17.16 70.42
CA ILE A 13 -68.58 -16.48 70.07
C ILE A 13 -68.47 -15.85 68.68
N LEU A 14 -67.35 -15.17 68.37
CA LEU A 14 -67.10 -14.60 67.04
C LEU A 14 -67.05 -15.69 65.96
N ASP A 15 -66.41 -16.84 66.19
CA ASP A 15 -66.38 -17.94 65.23
C ASP A 15 -67.77 -18.50 64.93
N ARG A 16 -68.60 -18.69 65.97
CA ARG A 16 -69.95 -19.22 65.85
C ARG A 16 -70.92 -18.28 65.12
N TYR A 17 -70.75 -16.96 65.23
CA TYR A 17 -71.64 -15.98 64.60
C TYR A 17 -71.13 -15.45 63.25
N PHE A 18 -69.82 -15.34 63.05
CA PHE A 18 -69.24 -14.72 61.84
C PHE A 18 -68.62 -15.72 60.86
N GLN A 19 -68.68 -17.04 61.13
CA GLN A 19 -67.99 -18.06 60.32
C GLN A 19 -66.55 -17.61 60.04
N LEU A 20 -65.77 -17.34 61.09
CA LEU A 20 -64.41 -16.77 60.96
C LEU A 20 -63.52 -17.62 60.04
N GLY A 21 -63.78 -18.93 59.92
CA GLY A 21 -63.15 -19.79 58.92
C GLY A 21 -63.35 -19.34 57.47
N ASN A 22 -64.53 -18.83 57.09
CA ASN A 22 -64.82 -18.36 55.74
C ASN A 22 -64.19 -16.98 55.47
N ILE A 23 -64.18 -16.08 56.45
CA ILE A 23 -63.49 -14.79 56.36
C ILE A 23 -61.97 -15.00 56.31
N GLY A 24 -61.44 -15.92 57.13
CA GLY A 24 -60.04 -16.34 57.10
C GLY A 24 -59.65 -17.01 55.79
N ALA A 25 -60.54 -17.82 55.19
CA ALA A 25 -60.34 -18.42 53.87
C ALA A 25 -60.32 -17.37 52.76
N ILE A 26 -61.19 -16.36 52.81
CA ILE A 26 -61.20 -15.22 51.87
C ILE A 26 -59.91 -14.39 52.04
N ILE A 27 -59.55 -14.00 53.26
CA ILE A 27 -58.30 -13.26 53.52
C ILE A 27 -57.07 -14.08 53.14
N GLY A 28 -57.08 -15.39 53.36
CA GLY A 28 -56.01 -16.29 52.93
C GLY A 28 -55.92 -16.43 51.41
N ALA A 29 -57.05 -16.56 50.72
CA ALA A 29 -57.11 -16.66 49.26
C ALA A 29 -56.70 -15.34 48.58
N PHE A 30 -57.28 -14.21 49.01
CA PHE A 30 -56.96 -12.90 48.46
C PHE A 30 -55.57 -12.44 48.90
N GLY A 31 -55.23 -12.56 50.19
CA GLY A 31 -53.91 -12.22 50.71
C GLY A 31 -52.79 -13.05 50.07
N GLY A 32 -53.02 -14.36 49.90
CA GLY A 32 -52.10 -15.25 49.19
C GLY A 32 -51.97 -14.90 47.71
N MET A 33 -53.07 -14.53 47.04
CA MET A 33 -53.06 -14.10 45.64
C MET A 33 -52.34 -12.75 45.46
N PHE A 34 -52.58 -11.76 46.33
CA PHE A 34 -51.89 -10.46 46.28
C PHE A 34 -50.40 -10.59 46.59
N LEU A 35 -50.03 -11.39 47.60
CA LEU A 35 -48.64 -11.72 47.86
C LEU A 35 -48.02 -12.48 46.69
N GLY A 36 -48.73 -13.46 46.12
CA GLY A 36 -48.27 -14.19 44.94
C GLY A 36 -48.01 -13.29 43.73
N TRP A 37 -48.91 -12.35 43.44
CA TRP A 37 -48.73 -11.35 42.38
C TRP A 37 -47.61 -10.35 42.67
N SER A 38 -47.44 -9.91 43.91
CA SER A 38 -46.36 -8.99 44.29
C SER A 38 -44.98 -9.66 44.24
N LEU A 39 -44.89 -10.92 44.68
CA LEU A 39 -43.65 -11.70 44.69
C LEU A 39 -43.34 -12.37 43.34
N GLN A 40 -44.24 -12.32 42.36
CA GLN A 40 -44.02 -12.95 41.05
C GLN A 40 -42.70 -12.50 40.41
N GLN A 41 -42.41 -11.19 40.41
CA GLN A 41 -41.21 -10.65 39.78
C GLN A 41 -39.92 -11.01 40.56
N PRO A 42 -39.82 -10.80 41.88
CA PRO A 42 -38.66 -11.24 42.67
C PRO A 42 -38.40 -12.76 42.62
N VAL A 43 -39.45 -13.58 42.73
CA VAL A 43 -39.33 -15.04 42.69
C VAL A 43 -38.87 -15.52 41.32
N SER A 44 -39.39 -14.93 40.24
CA SER A 44 -38.95 -15.22 38.88
C SER A 44 -37.50 -14.79 38.65
N GLY A 45 -37.08 -13.65 39.19
CA GLY A 45 -35.69 -13.18 39.12
C GLY A 45 -34.72 -14.14 39.80
N PHE A 46 -35.09 -14.64 40.99
CA PHE A 46 -34.30 -15.65 41.70
C PHE A 46 -34.25 -16.98 40.95
N ALA A 47 -35.39 -17.44 40.39
CA ALA A 47 -35.43 -18.64 39.57
C ALA A 47 -34.56 -18.50 38.31
N ALA A 48 -34.52 -17.31 37.71
CA ALA A 48 -33.68 -16.98 36.55
C ALA A 48 -32.21 -17.05 36.92
N TRP A 49 -31.81 -16.44 38.03
CA TRP A 49 -30.45 -16.54 38.54
C TRP A 49 -30.04 -17.99 38.83
N LEU A 50 -30.91 -18.77 39.46
CA LEU A 50 -30.65 -20.18 39.74
C LEU A 50 -30.46 -20.96 38.45
N LEU A 51 -31.31 -20.74 37.45
CA LEU A 51 -31.21 -21.38 36.15
C LEU A 51 -29.96 -20.95 35.38
N ILE A 52 -29.62 -19.65 35.39
CA ILE A 52 -28.40 -19.14 34.76
C ILE A 52 -27.17 -19.74 35.45
N THR A 53 -27.18 -19.86 36.77
CA THR A 53 -26.06 -20.43 37.53
C THR A 53 -25.89 -21.94 37.28
N LEU A 54 -27.01 -22.69 37.20
CA LEU A 54 -27.02 -24.14 37.02
C LEU A 54 -26.85 -24.58 35.55
N LYS A 55 -27.69 -24.08 34.65
CA LYS A 55 -27.69 -24.41 33.23
C LYS A 55 -26.67 -23.59 32.43
N ARG A 56 -26.21 -22.46 32.99
CA ARG A 56 -25.20 -21.58 32.39
C ARG A 56 -25.48 -21.31 30.93
N PRO A 57 -26.60 -20.65 30.53
CA PRO A 57 -26.90 -20.21 29.16
C PRO A 57 -25.96 -19.08 28.68
N PHE A 58 -25.29 -18.40 29.61
CA PHE A 58 -24.12 -17.54 29.39
C PHE A 58 -23.34 -17.45 30.71
N ARG A 59 -22.13 -16.89 30.69
CA ARG A 59 -21.25 -16.70 31.85
C ARG A 59 -20.75 -15.26 31.95
N VAL A 60 -20.18 -14.92 33.10
CA VAL A 60 -19.36 -13.72 33.25
C VAL A 60 -18.22 -13.75 32.22
N GLY A 61 -18.10 -12.68 31.46
CA GLY A 61 -17.20 -12.52 30.31
C GLY A 61 -17.83 -12.78 28.95
N ASP A 62 -19.04 -13.36 28.87
CA ASP A 62 -19.71 -13.59 27.59
C ASP A 62 -20.31 -12.31 27.01
N ARG A 63 -20.23 -12.14 25.69
CA ARG A 63 -20.89 -11.05 24.97
C ARG A 63 -22.31 -11.44 24.62
N ILE A 64 -23.28 -10.66 25.08
CA ILE A 64 -24.71 -10.99 24.96
C ILE A 64 -25.45 -9.84 24.28
N GLN A 65 -26.41 -10.16 23.42
CA GLN A 65 -27.35 -9.21 22.84
C GLN A 65 -28.79 -9.56 23.17
N LEU A 66 -29.55 -8.50 23.40
CA LEU A 66 -30.98 -8.49 23.66
C LEU A 66 -31.66 -7.71 22.53
N PRO A 67 -32.03 -8.38 21.42
CA PRO A 67 -32.60 -7.71 20.25
C PRO A 67 -33.86 -6.92 20.56
N SER A 68 -34.70 -7.43 21.48
CA SER A 68 -35.94 -6.78 21.92
C SER A 68 -35.75 -5.36 22.46
N TYR A 69 -34.54 -5.05 22.96
CA TYR A 69 -34.21 -3.76 23.56
C TYR A 69 -33.11 -3.01 22.79
N GLY A 70 -32.57 -3.60 21.72
CA GLY A 70 -31.43 -3.05 20.99
C GLY A 70 -30.16 -2.91 21.86
N LEU A 71 -30.01 -3.74 22.90
CA LEU A 71 -28.90 -3.69 23.84
C LEU A 71 -27.90 -4.81 23.55
N VAL A 72 -26.62 -4.48 23.55
CA VAL A 72 -25.50 -5.41 23.49
C VAL A 72 -24.57 -5.10 24.65
N GLY A 73 -24.00 -6.12 25.29
CA GLY A 73 -23.04 -5.91 26.36
C GLY A 73 -22.28 -7.16 26.78
N ASP A 74 -21.14 -6.94 27.41
CA ASP A 74 -20.30 -7.99 27.98
C ASP A 74 -20.72 -8.26 29.43
N CYS A 75 -20.96 -9.52 29.80
CA CYS A 75 -21.47 -9.86 31.12
C CYS A 75 -20.40 -9.66 32.21
N ILE A 76 -20.61 -8.72 33.12
CA ILE A 76 -19.70 -8.45 34.25
C ILE A 76 -20.05 -9.34 35.44
N ASP A 77 -21.33 -9.43 35.78
CA ASP A 77 -21.78 -10.17 36.96
C ASP A 77 -23.22 -10.70 36.79
N VAL A 78 -23.52 -11.81 37.46
CA VAL A 78 -24.85 -12.42 37.51
C VAL A 78 -25.27 -12.62 38.96
N GLY A 79 -25.91 -11.59 39.51
CA GLY A 79 -26.45 -11.61 40.87
C GLY A 79 -27.85 -12.23 40.96
N PRO A 80 -28.41 -12.42 42.17
CA PRO A 80 -29.73 -13.04 42.38
C PRO A 80 -30.91 -12.32 41.71
N MET A 81 -30.86 -10.99 41.63
CA MET A 81 -31.95 -10.15 41.10
C MET A 81 -31.59 -9.48 39.78
N TYR A 82 -30.33 -9.14 39.57
CA TYR A 82 -29.84 -8.41 38.40
C TYR A 82 -28.63 -9.08 37.76
N THR A 83 -28.59 -9.05 36.44
CA THR A 83 -27.40 -9.34 35.63
C THR A 83 -26.82 -8.00 35.18
N VAL A 84 -25.54 -7.79 35.44
CA VAL A 84 -24.82 -6.56 35.09
C VAL A 84 -24.06 -6.80 33.80
N LEU A 85 -24.38 -6.03 32.76
CA LEU A 85 -23.65 -6.02 31.50
C LEU A 85 -22.89 -4.70 31.36
N ASN A 86 -21.66 -4.75 30.88
CA ASN A 86 -20.98 -3.58 30.36
C ASN A 86 -21.54 -3.30 28.96
N GLN A 87 -22.18 -2.16 28.75
CA GLN A 87 -22.74 -1.85 27.45
C GLN A 87 -21.66 -1.81 26.36
N VAL A 88 -21.96 -2.46 25.24
CA VAL A 88 -21.22 -2.39 23.99
C VAL A 88 -22.07 -1.62 22.97
N GLY A 89 -21.51 -0.54 22.40
CA GLY A 89 -22.21 0.34 21.47
C GLY A 89 -23.16 1.36 22.11
N GLY A 90 -23.98 2.03 21.29
CA GLY A 90 -24.94 3.08 21.71
C GLY A 90 -24.38 4.50 21.60
N SER A 91 -23.56 4.92 22.58
CA SER A 91 -22.90 6.24 22.57
C SER A 91 -21.65 6.29 21.69
N VAL A 92 -21.00 5.14 21.51
CA VAL A 92 -19.89 4.93 20.56
C VAL A 92 -20.42 4.00 19.47
N GLY A 93 -20.17 4.35 18.20
CA GLY A 93 -20.60 3.52 17.07
C GLY A 93 -19.77 2.25 16.86
N SER A 94 -18.68 2.07 17.63
CA SER A 94 -17.85 0.87 17.62
C SER A 94 -18.41 -0.20 18.56
N GLU A 95 -18.10 -1.47 18.31
CA GLU A 95 -18.46 -2.59 19.20
C GLU A 95 -17.48 -2.72 20.40
N GLU A 96 -17.10 -1.58 20.95
CA GLU A 96 -16.26 -1.48 22.14
C GLU A 96 -17.13 -1.30 23.39
N ALA A 97 -16.62 -1.78 24.52
CA ALA A 97 -17.28 -1.62 25.80
C ALA A 97 -17.17 -0.18 26.28
N VAL A 98 -18.31 0.46 26.51
CA VAL A 98 -18.43 1.88 26.84
C VAL A 98 -18.06 2.15 28.32
N GLY A 99 -18.02 1.10 29.15
CA GLY A 99 -17.81 1.24 30.59
C GLY A 99 -19.08 1.70 31.33
N ARG A 100 -20.25 1.47 30.72
CA ARG A 100 -21.56 1.80 31.29
C ARG A 100 -22.27 0.52 31.70
N ASP A 101 -22.50 0.37 33.00
CA ASP A 101 -23.20 -0.80 33.53
C ASP A 101 -24.71 -0.72 33.23
N ILE A 102 -25.22 -1.77 32.59
CA ILE A 102 -26.64 -2.02 32.38
C ILE A 102 -27.06 -3.08 33.38
N LEU A 103 -27.96 -2.69 34.30
CA LEU A 103 -28.57 -3.62 35.25
C LEU A 103 -29.85 -4.20 34.66
N ILE A 104 -29.83 -5.48 34.32
CA ILE A 104 -30.98 -6.19 33.76
C ILE A 104 -31.63 -7.01 34.87
N PRO A 105 -32.91 -6.76 35.20
CA PRO A 105 -33.64 -7.64 36.09
C PRO A 105 -33.68 -9.06 35.52
N ASN A 106 -33.23 -10.06 36.27
CA ASN A 106 -33.12 -11.44 35.76
C ASN A 106 -34.47 -12.01 35.27
N ALA A 107 -35.58 -11.56 35.88
CA ALA A 107 -36.93 -11.93 35.45
C ALA A 107 -37.21 -11.58 33.98
N MET A 108 -36.59 -10.53 33.44
CA MET A 108 -36.74 -10.13 32.04
C MET A 108 -36.04 -11.10 31.08
N LEU A 109 -35.01 -11.83 31.52
CA LEU A 109 -34.24 -12.73 30.65
C LEU A 109 -35.04 -13.98 30.24
N PHE A 110 -36.05 -14.39 31.02
CA PHE A 110 -36.90 -15.53 30.66
C PHE A 110 -37.93 -15.23 29.56
N GLY A 111 -38.37 -13.98 29.47
CA GLY A 111 -39.39 -13.56 28.50
C GLY A 111 -38.81 -13.05 27.18
N ASN A 112 -37.49 -12.88 27.08
CA ASN A 112 -36.83 -12.22 25.95
C ASN A 112 -35.81 -13.13 25.28
N LEU A 113 -35.61 -12.91 23.97
CA LEU A 113 -34.55 -13.56 23.21
C LEU A 113 -33.18 -13.05 23.66
N VAL A 114 -32.31 -13.96 24.06
CA VAL A 114 -30.93 -13.68 24.46
C VAL A 114 -30.00 -14.34 23.44
N ILE A 115 -29.26 -13.55 22.67
CA ILE A 115 -28.26 -14.05 21.72
C ILE A 115 -26.90 -13.98 22.39
N ASN A 116 -26.24 -15.12 22.59
CA ASN A 116 -24.87 -15.17 23.08
C ASN A 116 -23.92 -15.19 21.89
N TYR A 117 -23.10 -14.14 21.75
CA TYR A 117 -22.08 -14.01 20.71
C TYR A 117 -20.80 -14.78 21.01
N THR A 118 -20.65 -15.31 22.23
CA THR A 118 -19.58 -16.23 22.59
C THR A 118 -20.02 -17.65 22.19
N PRO A 119 -19.56 -18.19 21.03
CA PRO A 119 -19.97 -19.52 20.60
C PRO A 119 -19.52 -20.58 21.60
N ARG A 120 -20.45 -21.48 21.94
CA ARG A 120 -20.07 -22.76 22.53
C ARG A 120 -19.65 -23.68 21.41
N LYS A 121 -18.59 -24.44 21.61
CA LYS A 121 -18.51 -25.74 20.96
C LYS A 121 -19.77 -26.50 21.38
N SER A 122 -20.71 -26.69 20.46
CA SER A 122 -21.65 -27.79 20.59
C SER A 122 -20.81 -29.05 20.76
N GLU A 123 -21.21 -29.93 21.67
CA GLU A 123 -20.55 -31.21 21.92
C GLU A 123 -20.72 -32.19 20.74
N MET A 124 -20.55 -31.70 19.50
CA MET A 124 -20.45 -32.54 18.32
C MET A 124 -18.97 -32.71 17.99
N GLN A 125 -18.43 -33.76 18.62
CA GLN A 125 -17.19 -34.48 18.30
C GLN A 125 -15.92 -33.61 18.24
N VAL A 126 -15.17 -33.58 19.34
CA VAL A 126 -13.74 -33.97 19.40
C VAL A 126 -13.37 -34.06 20.88
N GLU A 127 -13.09 -35.27 21.36
CA GLU A 127 -12.37 -35.51 22.60
C GLU A 127 -10.94 -34.97 22.44
N VAL A 128 -10.67 -33.73 22.86
CA VAL A 128 -9.31 -33.30 23.18
C VAL A 128 -9.32 -32.67 24.57
N LYS A 129 -8.78 -33.44 25.51
CA LYS A 129 -8.42 -33.00 26.86
C LYS A 129 -7.30 -31.96 26.75
N HIS A 130 -7.59 -30.67 26.64
CA HIS A 130 -6.66 -29.65 27.14
C HIS A 130 -7.46 -28.44 27.64
N LYS A 131 -7.27 -28.16 28.93
CA LYS A 131 -7.95 -27.13 29.71
C LYS A 131 -7.12 -25.85 29.61
N GLU A 132 -7.20 -25.18 28.46
CA GLU A 132 -6.69 -23.82 28.29
C GLU A 132 -7.88 -22.90 27.98
N SER A 133 -7.86 -21.70 28.58
CA SER A 133 -8.91 -20.68 28.50
C SER A 133 -9.38 -20.49 27.07
N THR A 134 -10.57 -21.01 26.77
CA THR A 134 -10.99 -21.30 25.40
C THR A 134 -11.57 -20.05 24.77
N GLU A 135 -10.69 -19.26 24.18
CA GLU A 135 -11.00 -18.15 23.28
C GLU A 135 -12.06 -18.56 22.25
N SER A 136 -13.24 -17.93 22.31
CA SER A 136 -14.36 -18.21 21.43
C SER A 136 -14.22 -17.43 20.12
N HIS A 137 -14.08 -18.16 19.02
CA HIS A 137 -13.86 -17.57 17.70
C HIS A 137 -15.17 -17.52 16.91
N ILE A 138 -15.49 -16.35 16.36
CA ILE A 138 -16.65 -16.09 15.50
C ILE A 138 -16.19 -15.73 14.09
N LEU A 139 -17.07 -15.96 13.11
CA LEU A 139 -16.86 -15.50 11.75
C LEU A 139 -17.28 -14.03 11.64
N ASP A 140 -16.37 -13.19 11.19
CA ASP A 140 -16.63 -11.78 10.89
C ASP A 140 -16.40 -11.49 9.40
N GLU A 141 -16.93 -10.36 8.93
CA GLU A 141 -16.89 -9.95 7.54
C GLU A 141 -16.46 -8.49 7.40
N VAL A 142 -15.50 -8.24 6.51
CA VAL A 142 -15.09 -6.90 6.07
C VAL A 142 -15.45 -6.76 4.60
N VAL A 143 -16.01 -5.60 4.24
CA VAL A 143 -16.58 -5.36 2.91
C VAL A 143 -15.79 -4.29 2.17
N TRP A 144 -15.35 -4.59 0.96
CA TRP A 144 -14.66 -3.67 0.06
C TRP A 144 -15.36 -3.59 -1.30
N ASN A 145 -15.53 -2.39 -1.82
CA ASN A 145 -16.05 -2.20 -3.17
C ASN A 145 -14.89 -1.95 -4.14
N ILE A 146 -14.76 -2.84 -5.13
CA ILE A 146 -13.73 -2.77 -6.16
C ILE A 146 -14.35 -2.22 -7.45
N PRO A 147 -13.84 -1.11 -8.01
CA PRO A 147 -14.36 -0.53 -9.24
C PRO A 147 -14.34 -1.50 -10.43
N LEU A 148 -15.32 -1.36 -11.32
CA LEU A 148 -15.37 -2.12 -12.58
C LEU A 148 -14.09 -1.91 -13.41
N GLY A 149 -13.57 -3.00 -13.97
CA GLY A 149 -12.34 -3.00 -14.77
C GLY A 149 -11.04 -3.16 -13.96
N SER A 150 -11.13 -3.23 -12.63
CA SER A 150 -9.97 -3.59 -11.78
C SER A 150 -9.64 -5.08 -11.90
N ASN A 151 -8.39 -5.44 -11.60
CA ASN A 151 -7.97 -6.84 -11.47
C ASN A 151 -8.57 -7.44 -10.18
N LEU A 152 -9.59 -8.29 -10.32
CA LEU A 152 -10.30 -8.88 -9.19
C LEU A 152 -9.45 -9.94 -8.50
N GLU A 153 -8.69 -10.73 -9.25
CA GLU A 153 -7.83 -11.78 -8.72
C GLU A 153 -6.75 -11.19 -7.80
N GLU A 154 -6.16 -10.06 -8.18
CA GLU A 154 -5.18 -9.36 -7.34
C GLU A 154 -5.84 -8.70 -6.12
N ALA A 155 -7.04 -8.13 -6.29
CA ALA A 155 -7.79 -7.57 -5.17
C ALA A 155 -8.12 -8.66 -4.12
N GLU A 156 -8.58 -9.82 -4.55
CA GLU A 156 -8.84 -10.98 -3.69
C GLU A 156 -7.58 -11.46 -2.97
N ARG A 157 -6.45 -11.57 -3.69
CA ARG A 157 -5.15 -11.94 -3.09
C ARG A 157 -4.75 -10.96 -1.99
N VAL A 158 -4.79 -9.65 -2.27
CA VAL A 158 -4.43 -8.61 -1.30
C VAL A 158 -5.33 -8.67 -0.06
N LEU A 159 -6.63 -8.91 -0.25
CA LEU A 159 -7.60 -9.07 0.84
C LEU A 159 -7.26 -10.28 1.73
N ILE A 160 -7.02 -11.44 1.13
CA ILE A 160 -6.72 -12.69 1.84
C ILE A 160 -5.40 -12.56 2.59
N GLU A 161 -4.32 -12.16 1.93
CA GLU A 161 -2.99 -12.00 2.55
C GLU A 161 -3.04 -11.02 3.73
N SER A 162 -3.76 -9.90 3.58
CA SER A 162 -3.91 -8.91 4.66
C SER A 162 -4.62 -9.49 5.88
N ALA A 163 -5.63 -10.35 5.68
CA ALA A 163 -6.29 -11.03 6.78
C ALA A 163 -5.45 -12.14 7.39
N GLU A 164 -4.74 -12.92 6.59
CA GLU A 164 -3.88 -14.01 7.07
C GLU A 164 -2.74 -13.48 7.95
N GLU A 165 -2.13 -12.35 7.58
CA GLU A 165 -1.09 -11.72 8.40
C GLU A 165 -1.60 -11.25 9.77
N VAL A 166 -2.84 -10.78 9.86
CA VAL A 166 -3.42 -10.29 11.12
C VAL A 166 -3.98 -11.45 11.96
N THR A 167 -4.53 -12.46 11.30
CA THR A 167 -5.24 -13.57 11.95
C THR A 167 -4.42 -14.86 12.04
N GLY A 168 -3.11 -14.83 11.76
CA GLY A 168 -2.25 -16.02 11.73
C GLY A 168 -2.30 -16.89 13.00
N ASP A 169 -2.38 -16.28 14.18
CA ASP A 169 -2.51 -17.01 15.44
C ASP A 169 -3.88 -17.65 15.61
N ILE A 170 -4.93 -17.02 15.07
CA ILE A 170 -6.29 -17.53 15.07
C ILE A 170 -6.42 -18.68 14.07
N ILE A 171 -5.81 -18.57 12.88
CA ILE A 171 -5.79 -19.62 11.86
C ILE A 171 -5.14 -20.88 12.42
N LYS A 172 -4.02 -20.77 13.15
CA LYS A 172 -3.38 -21.92 13.82
C LYS A 172 -4.30 -22.61 14.83
N LYS A 173 -5.18 -21.87 15.50
CA LYS A 173 -6.11 -22.39 16.51
C LYS A 173 -7.39 -22.98 15.89
N THR A 174 -7.93 -22.37 14.84
CA THR A 174 -9.22 -22.76 14.24
C THR A 174 -9.08 -23.67 13.03
N GLY A 175 -7.94 -23.66 12.34
CA GLY A 175 -7.72 -24.33 11.06
C GLY A 175 -8.51 -23.74 9.89
N GLN A 176 -9.17 -22.59 10.08
CA GLN A 176 -9.99 -21.93 9.05
C GLN A 176 -9.25 -20.72 8.48
N HIS A 177 -8.98 -20.77 7.17
CA HIS A 177 -8.37 -19.68 6.42
C HIS A 177 -9.41 -18.62 6.02
N PRO A 178 -9.01 -17.34 5.92
CA PRO A 178 -9.84 -16.30 5.34
C PRO A 178 -10.20 -16.61 3.88
N TYR A 179 -11.40 -16.21 3.47
CA TYR A 179 -11.84 -16.35 2.09
C TYR A 179 -12.69 -15.16 1.66
N VAL A 180 -12.73 -14.90 0.36
CA VAL A 180 -13.48 -13.78 -0.23
C VAL A 180 -14.70 -14.31 -0.99
N ARG A 181 -15.80 -13.56 -0.92
CA ARG A 181 -16.98 -13.77 -1.76
C ARG A 181 -17.33 -12.48 -2.48
N GLY A 182 -17.40 -12.52 -3.81
CA GLY A 182 -17.83 -11.40 -4.64
C GLY A 182 -19.34 -11.35 -4.87
N GLU A 183 -19.90 -10.16 -4.80
CA GLU A 183 -21.26 -9.82 -5.25
C GLU A 183 -21.17 -8.65 -6.25
N SER A 184 -21.65 -8.85 -7.48
CA SER A 184 -21.58 -7.84 -8.53
C SER A 184 -22.71 -6.81 -8.40
N TYR A 185 -22.35 -5.53 -8.50
CA TYR A 185 -23.26 -4.39 -8.53
C TYR A 185 -23.01 -3.51 -9.77
N SER A 186 -23.89 -2.53 -10.01
CA SER A 186 -23.78 -1.64 -11.18
C SER A 186 -22.56 -0.71 -11.14
N SER A 187 -22.01 -0.43 -9.96
CA SER A 187 -20.87 0.48 -9.77
C SER A 187 -19.53 -0.23 -9.56
N GLY A 188 -19.52 -1.55 -9.40
CA GLY A 188 -18.34 -2.30 -8.94
C GLY A 188 -18.67 -3.73 -8.52
N VAL A 189 -17.65 -4.46 -8.10
CA VAL A 189 -17.79 -5.75 -7.43
C VAL A 189 -17.56 -5.55 -5.94
N THR A 190 -18.54 -5.88 -5.13
CA THR A 190 -18.41 -5.87 -3.67
C THR A 190 -17.77 -7.19 -3.24
N LEU A 191 -16.54 -7.12 -2.75
CA LEU A 191 -15.82 -8.24 -2.18
C LEU A 191 -16.07 -8.28 -0.66
N ARG A 192 -16.59 -9.40 -0.18
CA ARG A 192 -16.82 -9.71 1.24
C ARG A 192 -15.74 -10.66 1.72
N LEU A 193 -14.76 -10.13 2.46
CA LEU A 193 -13.69 -10.90 3.09
C LEU A 193 -14.17 -11.44 4.43
N ARG A 194 -14.16 -12.76 4.58
CA ARG A 194 -14.59 -13.45 5.80
C ARG A 194 -13.39 -14.07 6.49
N TYR A 195 -13.29 -13.85 7.81
CA TYR A 195 -12.20 -14.34 8.64
C TYR A 195 -12.71 -14.70 10.03
N MET A 196 -11.97 -15.58 10.73
CA MET A 196 -12.25 -15.92 12.11
C MET A 196 -11.59 -14.90 13.05
N THR A 197 -12.32 -14.48 14.09
CA THR A 197 -11.86 -13.51 15.08
C THR A 197 -12.44 -13.81 16.46
N LEU A 198 -11.85 -13.25 17.52
CA LEU A 198 -12.42 -13.33 18.86
C LEU A 198 -13.61 -12.38 18.96
N ALA A 199 -14.70 -12.83 19.60
CA ALA A 199 -15.92 -12.03 19.73
C ALA A 199 -15.69 -10.66 20.41
N THR A 200 -14.74 -10.58 21.34
CA THR A 200 -14.39 -9.36 22.07
C THR A 200 -13.50 -8.41 21.26
N ASP A 201 -12.59 -8.95 20.45
CA ASP A 201 -11.57 -8.18 19.70
C ASP A 201 -11.96 -7.87 18.25
N ARG A 202 -13.19 -8.19 17.87
CA ARG A 202 -13.71 -8.02 16.51
C ARG A 202 -13.42 -6.62 15.91
N PRO A 203 -13.70 -5.49 16.59
CA PRO A 203 -13.42 -4.16 16.03
C PRO A 203 -11.93 -3.91 15.78
N ARG A 204 -11.08 -4.34 16.71
CA ARG A 204 -9.64 -4.15 16.65
C ARG A 204 -9.03 -4.92 15.47
N ILE A 205 -9.41 -6.19 15.32
CA ILE A 205 -8.94 -7.05 14.22
C ILE A 205 -9.45 -6.53 12.87
N ALA A 206 -10.74 -6.16 12.79
CA ALA A 206 -11.31 -5.58 11.58
C ALA A 206 -10.60 -4.28 11.17
N TYR A 207 -10.27 -3.41 12.11
CA TYR A 207 -9.52 -2.18 11.85
C TYR A 207 -8.11 -2.47 11.31
N GLU A 208 -7.36 -3.38 11.93
CA GLU A 208 -6.02 -3.73 11.48
C GLU A 208 -6.02 -4.35 10.07
N ILE A 209 -6.99 -5.21 9.76
CA ILE A 209 -7.20 -5.76 8.41
C ILE A 209 -7.47 -4.64 7.40
N ASN A 210 -8.46 -3.77 7.68
CA ASN A 210 -8.81 -2.66 6.79
C ASN A 210 -7.65 -1.69 6.56
N LYS A 211 -6.90 -1.38 7.62
CA LYS A 211 -5.72 -0.52 7.55
C LYS A 211 -4.65 -1.11 6.64
N ARG A 212 -4.39 -2.42 6.71
CA ARG A 212 -3.43 -3.10 5.82
C ARG A 212 -3.91 -3.14 4.38
N ILE A 213 -5.18 -3.47 4.15
CA ILE A 213 -5.79 -3.47 2.81
C ILE A 213 -5.68 -2.07 2.20
N PHE A 214 -6.03 -1.03 2.95
CA PHE A 214 -5.94 0.36 2.49
C PHE A 214 -4.51 0.73 2.10
N LYS A 215 -3.51 0.36 2.91
CA LYS A 215 -2.09 0.59 2.57
C LYS A 215 -1.69 -0.11 1.27
N ARG A 216 -2.08 -1.38 1.08
CA ARG A 216 -1.71 -2.15 -0.12
C ARG A 216 -2.43 -1.70 -1.38
N LEU A 217 -3.69 -1.28 -1.29
CA LEU A 217 -4.50 -0.87 -2.45
C LEU A 217 -4.36 0.61 -2.80
N PHE A 218 -4.21 1.50 -1.81
CA PHE A 218 -4.32 2.96 -2.00
C PHE A 218 -3.04 3.74 -1.68
N GLN A 219 -1.95 3.09 -1.24
CA GLN A 219 -0.65 3.75 -1.02
C GLN A 219 0.41 3.19 -1.99
N PRO A 220 0.53 3.77 -3.20
CA PRO A 220 1.44 3.27 -4.23
C PRO A 220 2.92 3.66 -4.04
N TYR A 221 3.24 4.45 -3.01
CA TYR A 221 4.61 4.91 -2.72
C TYR A 221 4.86 4.96 -1.21
N LYS A 222 6.13 4.89 -0.82
CA LYS A 222 6.62 4.92 0.57
C LYS A 222 7.59 6.08 0.78
N VAL A 223 7.95 6.34 2.02
CA VAL A 223 9.02 7.28 2.36
C VAL A 223 10.33 6.77 1.76
N GLY A 224 11.05 7.64 1.06
CA GLY A 224 12.26 7.33 0.31
C GLY A 224 12.06 7.16 -1.19
N ASP A 225 10.83 6.97 -1.67
CA ASP A 225 10.56 6.80 -3.10
C ASP A 225 10.75 8.10 -3.87
N ARG A 226 11.34 8.02 -5.07
CA ARG A 226 11.36 9.15 -6.02
C ARG A 226 10.09 9.14 -6.85
N ILE A 227 9.26 10.16 -6.70
CA ILE A 227 7.99 10.28 -7.43
C ILE A 227 7.96 11.51 -8.35
N SER A 228 7.23 11.39 -9.45
CA SER A 228 6.87 12.47 -10.35
C SER A 228 5.37 12.66 -10.41
N ILE A 229 4.97 13.93 -10.45
CA ILE A 229 3.60 14.39 -10.61
C ILE A 229 3.57 15.19 -11.92
N PRO A 230 3.35 14.52 -13.07
CA PRO A 230 3.49 15.13 -14.39
C PRO A 230 2.57 16.33 -14.59
N ALA A 231 1.37 16.29 -14.02
CA ALA A 231 0.37 17.36 -14.11
C ALA A 231 0.93 18.72 -13.66
N TRP A 232 1.92 18.71 -12.76
CA TRP A 232 2.51 19.92 -12.19
C TRP A 232 4.01 20.05 -12.48
N GLY A 233 4.61 19.11 -13.23
CA GLY A 233 6.04 19.07 -13.48
C GLY A 233 6.89 18.96 -12.20
N ILE A 234 6.33 18.36 -11.14
CA ILE A 234 7.01 18.20 -9.85
C ILE A 234 7.65 16.83 -9.82
N VAL A 235 8.95 16.78 -9.55
CA VAL A 235 9.70 15.56 -9.26
C VAL A 235 10.37 15.73 -7.91
N GLY A 236 10.34 14.70 -7.07
CA GLY A 236 10.98 14.77 -5.77
C GLY A 236 10.98 13.46 -5.01
N ASP A 237 11.83 13.40 -4.00
CA ASP A 237 11.94 12.27 -3.09
C ASP A 237 10.95 12.43 -1.93
N VAL A 238 10.19 11.38 -1.63
CA VAL A 238 9.22 11.38 -0.52
C VAL A 238 9.97 11.39 0.81
N VAL A 239 9.89 12.48 1.56
CA VAL A 239 10.56 12.62 2.85
C VAL A 239 9.65 12.27 4.01
N ASP A 240 8.37 12.63 3.88
CA ASP A 240 7.36 12.33 4.90
C ASP A 240 6.01 12.02 4.25
N PHE A 241 5.35 11.00 4.77
CA PHE A 241 3.97 10.66 4.44
C PHE A 241 3.12 10.85 5.70
N GLY A 242 2.74 12.11 5.92
CA GLY A 242 1.94 12.51 7.06
C GLY A 242 0.45 12.18 6.89
N PRO A 243 -0.37 12.42 7.94
CA PRO A 243 -1.80 12.09 7.92
C PRO A 243 -2.59 12.90 6.88
N MET A 244 -2.21 14.15 6.65
CA MET A 244 -2.91 15.08 5.76
C MET A 244 -2.10 15.47 4.53
N PHE A 245 -0.77 15.41 4.62
CA PHE A 245 0.13 15.88 3.60
C PHE A 245 1.29 14.92 3.38
N THR A 246 1.72 14.84 2.12
CA THR A 246 2.96 14.22 1.73
C THR A 246 3.98 15.32 1.46
N THR A 247 5.17 15.20 2.02
CA THR A 247 6.26 16.13 1.83
C THR A 247 7.29 15.53 0.91
N LEU A 248 7.59 16.24 -0.18
CA LEU A 248 8.60 15.88 -1.18
C LEU A 248 9.78 16.85 -1.08
N HIS A 249 10.99 16.34 -1.14
CA HIS A 249 12.16 17.17 -1.46
C HIS A 249 12.24 17.28 -2.98
N GLN A 250 12.05 18.48 -3.49
CA GLN A 250 12.06 18.74 -4.93
C GLN A 250 13.43 18.45 -5.52
N VAL A 251 13.42 17.71 -6.62
CA VAL A 251 14.58 17.37 -7.44
C VAL A 251 14.37 18.01 -8.82
N GLY A 252 15.36 18.76 -9.30
CA GLY A 252 15.27 19.49 -10.57
C GLY A 252 14.30 20.68 -10.59
N GLY A 253 14.00 21.19 -11.79
CA GLY A 253 13.06 22.29 -12.05
C GLY A 253 13.73 23.64 -12.29
N THR A 254 14.58 24.10 -11.37
CA THR A 254 15.38 25.34 -11.55
C THR A 254 16.78 25.07 -12.09
N VAL A 255 17.29 23.88 -11.82
CA VAL A 255 18.53 23.35 -12.38
C VAL A 255 18.19 22.35 -13.48
N GLY A 256 18.96 22.35 -14.57
CA GLY A 256 18.81 21.41 -15.68
C GLY A 256 19.23 19.96 -15.35
N THR A 257 19.62 19.71 -14.10
CA THR A 257 20.04 18.42 -13.56
C THR A 257 19.06 17.94 -12.49
N GLU A 258 18.99 16.63 -12.27
CA GLU A 258 18.18 16.00 -11.21
C GLU A 258 18.84 16.12 -9.83
N ASP A 259 19.37 17.30 -9.52
CA ASP A 259 19.95 17.58 -8.22
C ASP A 259 18.86 18.06 -7.24
N PRO A 260 19.00 17.75 -5.94
CA PRO A 260 18.08 18.24 -4.93
C PRO A 260 18.18 19.76 -4.80
N VAL A 261 17.04 20.45 -4.94
CA VAL A 261 16.98 21.93 -4.93
C VAL A 261 16.83 22.49 -3.51
N ASN A 262 16.98 21.64 -2.49
CA ASN A 262 16.76 21.94 -1.07
C ASN A 262 15.43 22.68 -0.80
N ARG A 263 14.39 22.34 -1.58
CA ARG A 263 13.03 22.89 -1.47
C ARG A 263 12.07 21.77 -1.13
N THR A 264 11.27 21.97 -0.10
CA THR A 264 10.22 21.04 0.28
C THR A 264 8.90 21.43 -0.38
N ILE A 265 8.19 20.46 -0.93
CA ILE A 265 6.84 20.61 -1.48
C ILE A 265 5.91 19.78 -0.61
N THR A 266 4.93 20.43 -0.01
CA THR A 266 3.92 19.77 0.84
C THR A 266 2.61 19.71 0.08
N ILE A 267 2.12 18.50 -0.17
CA ILE A 267 0.95 18.25 -1.03
C ILE A 267 -0.12 17.57 -0.20
N PRO A 268 -1.37 18.04 -0.18
CA PRO A 268 -2.44 17.34 0.51
C PRO A 268 -2.65 15.95 -0.08
N ASN A 269 -2.77 14.92 0.76
CA ASN A 269 -2.90 13.52 0.34
C ASN A 269 -4.12 13.31 -0.57
N SER A 270 -5.22 14.02 -0.31
CA SER A 270 -6.44 13.97 -1.13
C SER A 270 -6.21 14.40 -2.58
N VAL A 271 -5.25 15.30 -2.82
CA VAL A 271 -4.92 15.75 -4.18
C VAL A 271 -4.02 14.73 -4.89
N LEU A 272 -3.09 14.10 -4.15
CA LEU A 272 -2.25 13.03 -4.71
C LEU A 272 -3.07 11.80 -5.11
N GLN A 273 -4.11 11.45 -4.36
CA GLN A 273 -5.00 10.35 -4.71
C GLN A 273 -5.78 10.57 -6.02
N GLY A 274 -6.07 11.84 -6.35
CA GLY A 274 -6.77 12.20 -7.58
C GLY A 274 -5.87 12.47 -8.79
N THR A 275 -4.55 12.41 -8.61
CA THR A 275 -3.57 12.79 -9.64
C THR A 275 -2.74 11.58 -10.05
N TRP A 276 -2.28 11.56 -11.29
CA TRP A 276 -1.35 10.53 -11.74
C TRP A 276 0.01 10.73 -11.08
N VAL A 277 0.48 9.70 -10.38
CA VAL A 277 1.79 9.68 -9.73
C VAL A 277 2.64 8.61 -10.41
N ILE A 278 3.82 9.01 -10.91
CA ILE A 278 4.82 8.11 -11.47
C ILE A 278 5.83 7.81 -10.38
N ASN A 279 5.92 6.56 -9.93
CA ASN A 279 6.94 6.12 -9.00
C ASN A 279 8.17 5.63 -9.79
N TYR A 280 9.32 6.27 -9.62
CA TYR A 280 10.59 5.85 -10.22
C TYR A 280 11.34 4.83 -9.37
N THR A 281 10.87 4.58 -8.15
CA THR A 281 11.38 3.52 -7.27
C THR A 281 10.28 2.49 -7.01
N PRO A 282 9.65 1.91 -8.04
CA PRO A 282 8.58 0.95 -7.82
C PRO A 282 9.15 -0.29 -7.10
N GLU A 283 8.41 -0.77 -6.10
CA GLU A 283 8.64 -2.08 -5.50
C GLU A 283 8.40 -3.12 -6.60
N ILE A 284 9.47 -3.73 -7.11
CA ILE A 284 9.36 -4.81 -8.08
C ILE A 284 8.88 -6.04 -7.30
N ARG A 285 7.58 -6.31 -7.33
CA ARG A 285 7.05 -7.64 -6.96
C ARG A 285 7.29 -8.58 -8.13
N ASP A 286 8.54 -8.99 -8.30
CA ASP A 286 8.87 -10.07 -9.21
C ASP A 286 8.75 -11.38 -8.42
N ASP A 287 7.82 -12.24 -8.81
CA ASP A 287 7.67 -13.61 -8.28
C ASP A 287 8.95 -14.46 -8.54
N THR A 288 9.87 -13.90 -9.34
CA THR A 288 11.15 -14.46 -9.75
C THR A 288 12.37 -13.91 -8.99
N ALA A 289 12.20 -12.93 -8.10
CA ALA A 289 13.31 -12.32 -7.37
C ALA A 289 13.74 -13.19 -6.16
N LEU A 290 15.01 -13.58 -6.12
CA LEU A 290 15.65 -14.37 -5.05
C LEU A 290 15.80 -13.64 -3.70
N LEU A 291 15.36 -12.38 -3.59
CA LEU A 291 15.51 -11.56 -2.39
C LEU A 291 14.15 -11.17 -1.80
N PRO A 292 14.02 -11.13 -0.46
CA PRO A 292 12.80 -10.68 0.19
C PRO A 292 12.46 -9.24 -0.24
N THR A 293 11.19 -9.04 -0.58
CA THR A 293 10.59 -7.86 -1.22
C THR A 293 10.79 -6.53 -0.49
N SER A 294 11.24 -6.53 0.77
CA SER A 294 11.42 -5.32 1.57
C SER A 294 12.73 -4.55 1.31
N GLU A 295 13.70 -5.12 0.60
CA GLU A 295 15.01 -4.49 0.32
C GLU A 295 15.37 -4.41 -1.18
N ALA A 296 14.40 -4.67 -2.06
CA ALA A 296 14.65 -4.64 -3.50
C ALA A 296 14.95 -3.20 -3.98
N LYS A 297 16.23 -2.90 -4.20
CA LYS A 297 16.64 -1.65 -4.86
C LYS A 297 16.07 -1.64 -6.28
N SER A 298 15.23 -0.65 -6.56
CA SER A 298 14.64 -0.46 -7.88
C SER A 298 15.63 0.28 -8.78
N TYR A 299 15.92 -0.30 -9.94
CA TYR A 299 16.83 0.26 -10.93
C TYR A 299 16.04 0.69 -12.17
N LEU A 300 16.36 1.87 -12.72
CA LEU A 300 15.82 2.31 -14.00
C LEU A 300 16.87 2.22 -15.10
N LEU A 301 16.39 2.12 -16.34
CA LEU A 301 17.24 2.24 -17.52
C LEU A 301 17.54 3.72 -17.76
N ASP A 302 18.81 4.09 -17.70
CA ASP A 302 19.30 5.41 -18.05
C ASP A 302 20.05 5.39 -19.39
N GLU A 303 20.20 6.55 -20.01
CA GLU A 303 20.87 6.69 -21.31
C GLU A 303 21.86 7.87 -21.29
N THR A 304 23.11 7.60 -21.69
CA THR A 304 24.10 8.64 -22.02
C THR A 304 24.37 8.63 -23.50
N VAL A 305 24.49 9.83 -24.07
CA VAL A 305 24.64 9.99 -25.52
C VAL A 305 25.97 10.67 -25.81
N TRP A 306 26.82 9.96 -26.55
CA TRP A 306 28.06 10.49 -27.10
C TRP A 306 27.98 10.58 -28.62
N ARG A 307 28.77 11.46 -29.20
CA ARG A 307 28.84 11.65 -30.65
C ARG A 307 30.26 11.39 -31.12
N ILE A 308 30.43 10.45 -32.04
CA ILE A 308 31.72 10.11 -32.66
C ILE A 308 31.71 10.48 -34.14
N THR A 309 32.89 10.71 -34.73
CA THR A 309 33.03 10.99 -36.17
C THR A 309 32.69 9.76 -37.03
N PHE A 310 32.39 9.97 -38.32
CA PHE A 310 32.06 8.85 -39.23
C PHE A 310 33.23 7.92 -39.53
N ASP A 311 34.47 8.40 -39.38
CA ASP A 311 35.71 7.66 -39.61
C ASP A 311 36.24 6.97 -38.34
N SER A 312 35.57 7.15 -37.20
CA SER A 312 35.91 6.45 -35.96
C SER A 312 35.64 4.94 -36.05
N ASP A 313 36.43 4.14 -35.34
CA ASP A 313 36.20 2.70 -35.17
C ASP A 313 35.02 2.45 -34.22
N TRP A 314 33.95 1.87 -34.75
CA TRP A 314 32.69 1.66 -34.01
C TRP A 314 32.84 0.65 -32.89
N GLU A 315 33.57 -0.45 -33.13
CA GLU A 315 33.77 -1.51 -32.15
C GLU A 315 34.61 -1.00 -30.98
N GLU A 316 35.61 -0.18 -31.27
CA GLU A 316 36.44 0.47 -30.24
C GLU A 316 35.60 1.44 -29.38
N ALA A 317 34.76 2.27 -30.01
CA ALA A 317 33.90 3.21 -29.29
C ALA A 317 32.88 2.49 -28.40
N GLU A 318 32.22 1.44 -28.91
CA GLU A 318 31.30 0.62 -28.14
C GLU A 318 32.00 -0.05 -26.96
N ARG A 319 33.19 -0.64 -27.18
CA ARG A 319 33.96 -1.28 -26.10
C ARG A 319 34.31 -0.30 -24.99
N ILE A 320 34.82 0.89 -25.33
CA ILE A 320 35.17 1.94 -24.35
C ILE A 320 33.95 2.31 -23.51
N MET A 321 32.79 2.51 -24.15
CA MET A 321 31.56 2.91 -23.48
C MET A 321 31.01 1.82 -22.56
N ILE A 322 30.98 0.56 -23.02
CA ILE A 322 30.51 -0.58 -22.22
C ILE A 322 31.44 -0.80 -21.03
N GLU A 323 32.76 -0.84 -21.24
CA GLU A 323 33.72 -1.02 -20.15
C GLU A 323 33.63 0.09 -19.10
N ALA A 324 33.40 1.34 -19.52
CA ALA A 324 33.22 2.46 -18.60
C ALA A 324 31.95 2.31 -17.76
N ALA A 325 30.83 1.87 -18.37
CA ALA A 325 29.60 1.58 -17.64
C ALA A 325 29.72 0.35 -16.73
N GLU A 326 30.32 -0.74 -17.20
CA GLU A 326 30.50 -1.97 -16.40
C GLU A 326 31.39 -1.72 -15.17
N GLU A 327 32.40 -0.86 -15.27
CA GLU A 327 33.24 -0.49 -14.13
C GLU A 327 32.46 0.29 -13.07
N VAL A 328 31.59 1.23 -13.49
CA VAL A 328 30.82 2.08 -12.56
C VAL A 328 29.59 1.36 -12.01
N THR A 329 28.98 0.47 -12.79
CA THR A 329 27.69 -0.19 -12.46
C THR A 329 27.84 -1.69 -12.17
N GLY A 330 29.07 -2.18 -11.93
CA GLY A 330 29.34 -3.62 -11.80
C GLY A 330 28.62 -4.31 -10.63
N ASP A 331 28.34 -3.60 -9.54
CA ASP A 331 27.45 -4.05 -8.47
C ASP A 331 26.00 -4.19 -8.95
N ILE A 332 25.48 -3.20 -9.67
CA ILE A 332 24.13 -3.19 -10.24
C ILE A 332 23.95 -4.30 -11.27
N VAL A 333 24.96 -4.55 -12.11
CA VAL A 333 24.93 -5.63 -13.11
C VAL A 333 24.89 -7.01 -12.42
N ARG A 334 25.58 -7.20 -11.29
CA ARG A 334 25.53 -8.44 -10.51
C ARG A 334 24.16 -8.68 -9.88
N GLU A 335 23.50 -7.62 -9.44
CA GLU A 335 22.16 -7.71 -8.82
C GLU A 335 21.04 -7.90 -9.87
N THR A 336 21.10 -7.15 -10.98
CA THR A 336 20.02 -7.16 -11.99
C THR A 336 20.21 -8.19 -13.09
N GLY A 337 21.45 -8.68 -13.29
CA GLY A 337 21.83 -9.49 -14.44
C GLY A 337 21.79 -8.76 -15.80
N LYS A 338 21.46 -7.47 -15.82
CA LYS A 338 21.32 -6.67 -17.06
C LYS A 338 22.61 -5.92 -17.35
N LYS A 339 23.29 -6.32 -18.44
CA LYS A 339 24.52 -5.66 -18.88
C LYS A 339 24.26 -4.34 -19.62
N PRO A 340 25.16 -3.35 -19.53
CA PRO A 340 25.13 -2.17 -20.38
C PRO A 340 25.27 -2.55 -21.85
N TYR A 341 24.66 -1.76 -22.73
CA TYR A 341 24.78 -1.93 -24.18
C TYR A 341 24.71 -0.60 -24.90
N VAL A 342 25.25 -0.54 -26.11
CA VAL A 342 25.21 0.66 -26.95
C VAL A 342 24.24 0.48 -28.10
N ARG A 343 23.49 1.53 -28.41
CA ARG A 343 22.71 1.65 -29.63
C ARG A 343 23.23 2.83 -30.44
N SER A 344 23.53 2.60 -31.70
CA SER A 344 23.97 3.64 -32.62
C SER A 344 22.83 4.19 -33.46
N ASP A 345 22.80 5.51 -33.66
CA ASP A 345 21.96 6.18 -34.67
C ASP A 345 22.81 7.16 -35.50
N ILE A 346 22.44 7.40 -36.76
CA ILE A 346 23.14 8.37 -37.62
C ILE A 346 22.70 9.80 -37.28
N TYR A 347 23.64 10.75 -37.28
CA TYR A 347 23.38 12.18 -37.08
C TYR A 347 24.05 13.04 -38.16
N ASP A 348 23.70 14.33 -38.24
CA ASP A 348 24.07 15.22 -39.36
C ASP A 348 25.59 15.36 -39.60
N TYR A 349 26.41 15.19 -38.56
CA TYR A 349 27.87 15.33 -38.63
C TYR A 349 28.61 14.24 -37.81
N GLY A 350 27.98 13.10 -37.59
CA GLY A 350 28.61 11.99 -36.88
C GLY A 350 27.62 10.87 -36.56
N VAL A 351 28.01 10.01 -35.62
CA VAL A 351 27.23 8.88 -35.16
C VAL A 351 26.89 9.10 -33.70
N TYR A 352 25.60 9.02 -33.36
CA TYR A 352 25.15 8.94 -31.97
C TYR A 352 25.45 7.56 -31.42
N MET A 353 26.21 7.50 -30.35
CA MET A 353 26.42 6.31 -29.55
C MET A 353 25.63 6.48 -28.25
N ARG A 354 24.49 5.79 -28.16
CA ARG A 354 23.60 5.81 -26.99
C ARG A 354 23.92 4.64 -26.09
N LEU A 355 24.67 4.89 -25.03
CA LEU A 355 24.97 3.89 -24.01
C LEU A 355 23.84 3.83 -23.00
N ARG A 356 23.29 2.63 -22.83
CA ARG A 356 22.20 2.35 -21.90
C ARG A 356 22.68 1.45 -20.79
N TYR A 357 22.35 1.82 -19.55
CA TYR A 357 22.76 1.11 -18.35
C TYR A 357 21.68 1.22 -17.26
N MET A 358 21.71 0.32 -16.29
CA MET A 358 20.81 0.37 -15.13
C MET A 358 21.43 1.26 -14.04
N ALA A 359 20.64 2.16 -13.45
CA ALA A 359 21.07 3.03 -12.36
C ALA A 359 19.95 3.23 -11.32
N PRO A 360 20.28 3.50 -10.04
CA PRO A 360 19.30 3.88 -9.03
C PRO A 360 18.70 5.26 -9.34
N ALA A 361 17.39 5.43 -9.12
CA ALA A 361 16.70 6.69 -9.41
C ALA A 361 17.26 7.90 -8.66
N THR A 362 17.69 7.70 -7.41
CA THR A 362 18.23 8.76 -6.55
C THR A 362 19.67 9.14 -6.88
N ASP A 363 20.46 8.20 -7.40
CA ASP A 363 21.91 8.33 -7.60
C ASP A 363 22.31 8.44 -9.09
N ARG A 364 21.31 8.50 -9.97
CA ARG A 364 21.48 8.61 -11.43
C ARG A 364 22.44 9.74 -11.85
N PRO A 365 22.38 10.97 -11.30
CA PRO A 365 23.30 12.04 -11.69
C PRO A 365 24.77 11.71 -11.41
N ARG A 366 25.07 11.08 -10.27
CA ARG A 366 26.43 10.68 -9.89
C ARG A 366 26.95 9.58 -10.80
N VAL A 367 26.15 8.53 -10.99
CA VAL A 367 26.50 7.40 -11.88
C VAL A 367 26.75 7.89 -13.31
N MET A 368 25.85 8.73 -13.83
CA MET A 368 25.99 9.33 -15.15
C MET A 368 27.26 10.19 -15.26
N HIS A 369 27.58 10.99 -14.24
CA HIS A 369 28.79 11.81 -14.21
C HIS A 369 30.07 10.95 -14.28
N GLU A 370 30.17 9.91 -13.45
CA GLU A 370 31.33 9.02 -13.41
C GLU A 370 31.52 8.26 -14.74
N ILE A 371 30.42 7.77 -15.33
CA ILE A 371 30.45 7.12 -16.64
C ILE A 371 30.92 8.11 -17.72
N ASN A 372 30.32 9.30 -17.80
CA ASN A 372 30.69 10.30 -18.80
C ASN A 372 32.15 10.74 -18.67
N LYS A 373 32.63 10.92 -17.44
CA LYS A 373 34.04 11.27 -17.17
C LYS A 373 34.99 10.19 -17.70
N LYS A 374 34.73 8.91 -17.38
CA LYS A 374 35.54 7.78 -17.86
C LYS A 374 35.51 7.62 -19.38
N ILE A 375 34.33 7.78 -19.99
CA ILE A 375 34.18 7.73 -21.45
C ILE A 375 35.01 8.83 -22.10
N PHE A 376 34.91 10.06 -21.59
CA PHE A 376 35.67 11.19 -22.11
C PHE A 376 37.18 10.94 -22.05
N GLU A 377 37.69 10.49 -20.90
CA GLU A 377 39.11 10.19 -20.70
C GLU A 377 39.60 9.11 -21.68
N ARG A 378 38.88 7.99 -21.80
CA ARG A 378 39.26 6.87 -22.67
C ARG A 378 39.15 7.16 -24.15
N ILE A 379 38.12 7.90 -24.60
CA ILE A 379 38.02 8.31 -26.00
C ILE A 379 39.16 9.28 -26.33
N SER A 380 39.49 10.21 -25.43
CA SER A 380 40.59 11.17 -25.64
C SER A 380 41.96 10.49 -25.76
N GLU A 381 42.16 9.36 -25.08
CA GLU A 381 43.39 8.56 -25.17
C GLU A 381 43.42 7.63 -26.40
N SER A 382 42.26 7.33 -26.98
CA SER A 382 42.17 6.46 -28.15
C SER A 382 42.64 7.17 -29.41
N LYS A 383 43.43 6.47 -30.23
CA LYS A 383 43.83 6.95 -31.58
C LYS A 383 42.84 6.55 -32.67
N LYS A 384 41.81 5.77 -32.33
CA LYS A 384 40.87 5.17 -33.29
C LYS A 384 39.48 5.80 -33.25
N VAL A 385 39.18 6.58 -32.22
CA VAL A 385 37.87 7.19 -32.00
C VAL A 385 38.08 8.67 -31.75
N ASP A 386 37.32 9.51 -32.45
CA ASP A 386 37.37 10.96 -32.30
C ASP A 386 35.96 11.52 -32.04
N PHE A 387 35.89 12.66 -31.36
CA PHE A 387 34.63 13.31 -31.04
C PHE A 387 34.09 14.05 -32.26
N ALA A 388 32.80 13.88 -32.53
CA ALA A 388 32.13 14.66 -33.57
C ALA A 388 31.87 16.10 -33.10
N ILE A 389 32.61 17.04 -33.66
CA ILE A 389 32.44 18.48 -33.39
C ILE A 389 31.61 19.11 -34.53
N PRO A 390 30.54 19.86 -34.23
CA PRO A 390 29.77 20.54 -35.27
C PRO A 390 30.64 21.59 -35.97
N PHE A 391 30.83 21.45 -37.28
CA PHE A 391 31.47 22.47 -38.10
C PHE A 391 30.43 23.12 -39.03
N ILE A 392 30.21 24.43 -38.87
CA ILE A 392 29.34 25.21 -39.75
C ILE A 392 30.20 25.82 -40.86
N TYR A 393 30.12 25.25 -42.06
CA TYR A 393 30.80 25.80 -43.23
C TYR A 393 29.96 26.91 -43.89
N SER A 394 30.41 28.16 -43.81
CA SER A 394 29.83 29.27 -44.57
C SER A 394 30.39 29.29 -45.99
N TYR A 395 29.61 28.83 -46.96
CA TYR A 395 29.99 28.83 -48.38
C TYR A 395 30.44 30.23 -48.87
N LYS A 396 29.79 31.30 -48.41
CA LYS A 396 30.18 32.69 -48.77
C LYS A 396 31.55 33.08 -48.22
N ARG A 397 31.86 32.80 -46.94
CA ARG A 397 33.20 33.07 -46.38
C ARG A 397 34.28 32.15 -46.95
N GLY A 398 33.93 30.92 -47.30
CA GLY A 398 34.83 30.00 -48.00
C GLY A 398 35.24 30.53 -49.37
N LEU A 399 34.28 31.08 -50.12
CA LEU A 399 34.55 31.80 -51.37
C LEU A 399 35.41 33.04 -51.17
N ASP A 400 35.18 33.84 -50.12
CA ASP A 400 36.04 34.98 -49.79
C ASP A 400 37.49 34.55 -49.47
N PHE A 401 37.66 33.37 -48.86
CA PHE A 401 38.97 32.80 -48.57
C PHE A 401 39.70 32.33 -49.83
N ILE A 402 38.97 31.71 -50.77
CA ILE A 402 39.46 31.34 -52.11
C ILE A 402 39.75 32.60 -52.96
N ALA A 403 38.97 33.66 -52.76
CA ALA A 403 39.09 34.92 -53.50
C ALA A 403 40.10 35.91 -52.90
N ARG A 404 40.81 35.58 -51.81
CA ARG A 404 41.92 36.41 -51.33
C ARG A 404 43.04 36.36 -52.37
N PRO A 405 43.41 37.48 -53.00
CA PRO A 405 44.54 37.52 -53.92
C PRO A 405 45.82 37.48 -53.09
N GLY A 406 46.34 36.27 -52.87
CA GLY A 406 47.61 35.99 -52.21
C GLY A 406 48.21 34.71 -52.76
N ASN A 407 48.99 34.87 -53.84
CA ASN A 407 49.92 33.89 -54.45
C ASN A 407 49.56 32.41 -54.33
N PHE A 408 48.46 31.98 -54.96
CA PHE A 408 48.47 30.66 -55.57
C PHE A 408 49.22 30.78 -56.89
N GLU A 409 50.50 30.42 -56.91
CA GLU A 409 51.19 30.15 -58.17
C GLU A 409 50.46 28.97 -58.83
N PRO A 410 49.83 29.12 -60.00
CA PRO A 410 49.25 27.97 -60.68
C PRO A 410 50.39 26.99 -60.98
N ALA A 411 50.26 25.77 -60.46
CA ALA A 411 51.30 24.74 -60.58
C ALA A 411 51.69 24.43 -62.04
N ASN A 412 50.84 24.79 -63.01
CA ASN A 412 51.05 24.51 -64.42
C ASN A 412 50.79 25.73 -65.32
N VAL A 413 51.68 25.96 -66.30
CA VAL A 413 51.57 26.95 -67.39
C VAL A 413 51.09 26.24 -68.66
N ALA A 414 49.99 26.73 -69.24
CA ALA A 414 49.44 26.19 -70.47
C ALA A 414 50.18 26.72 -71.71
N CYS A 415 50.55 25.82 -72.62
CA CYS A 415 51.07 26.18 -73.93
C CYS A 415 49.92 26.43 -74.93
N GLN A 416 50.16 27.24 -75.97
CA GLN A 416 49.20 27.43 -77.07
C GLN A 416 48.84 26.14 -77.82
N CYS A 417 49.63 25.07 -77.69
CA CYS A 417 49.31 23.76 -78.25
C CYS A 417 48.40 22.91 -77.33
N GLY A 418 47.91 23.47 -76.22
CA GLY A 418 47.00 22.80 -75.28
C GLY A 418 47.68 21.95 -74.19
N ALA A 419 49.01 21.83 -74.19
CA ALA A 419 49.74 21.06 -73.18
C ALA A 419 49.95 21.87 -71.88
N LEU A 420 49.71 21.24 -70.73
CA LEU A 420 50.03 21.76 -69.39
C LEU A 420 51.47 21.43 -69.03
N ASN A 421 52.26 22.44 -68.66
CA ASN A 421 53.67 22.30 -68.31
C ASN A 421 53.90 22.78 -66.88
N PRO A 422 54.88 22.24 -66.12
CA PRO A 422 55.19 22.72 -64.79
C PRO A 422 55.51 24.22 -64.76
N SER A 423 55.15 24.91 -63.67
CA SER A 423 55.26 26.39 -63.56
C SER A 423 56.64 26.99 -63.86
N LYS A 424 57.72 26.20 -63.73
CA LYS A 424 59.11 26.62 -64.01
C LYS A 424 59.66 26.17 -65.38
N ALA A 425 58.85 25.56 -66.23
CA ALA A 425 59.30 25.08 -67.54
C ALA A 425 59.50 26.25 -68.51
N THR A 426 60.70 26.39 -69.07
CA THR A 426 61.01 27.43 -70.07
C THR A 426 60.49 27.07 -71.47
N PHE A 427 60.32 25.77 -71.74
CA PHE A 427 59.86 25.22 -73.01
C PHE A 427 58.76 24.20 -72.79
N CYS A 428 57.82 24.12 -73.73
CA CYS A 428 56.72 23.15 -73.70
C CYS A 428 57.25 21.73 -73.95
N ILE A 429 56.87 20.77 -73.10
CA ILE A 429 57.21 19.34 -73.23
C ILE A 429 56.68 18.73 -74.53
N ASN A 430 55.53 19.22 -75.02
CA ASN A 430 54.87 18.61 -76.19
C ASN A 430 55.36 19.21 -77.52
N CYS A 431 55.56 20.53 -77.60
CA CYS A 431 55.84 21.21 -78.88
C CYS A 431 57.17 21.97 -78.92
N GLY A 432 57.96 21.96 -77.83
CA GLY A 432 59.28 22.59 -77.76
C GLY A 432 59.30 24.12 -77.82
N ARG A 433 58.15 24.79 -77.92
CA ARG A 433 58.08 26.27 -77.97
C ARG A 433 58.33 26.88 -76.60
N LYS A 434 58.99 28.04 -76.58
CA LYS A 434 59.26 28.82 -75.37
C LYS A 434 57.95 29.29 -74.74
N LEU A 435 57.74 28.99 -73.46
CA LEU A 435 56.57 29.43 -72.71
C LEU A 435 56.76 30.91 -72.32
N LYS A 436 55.70 31.71 -72.43
CA LYS A 436 55.72 33.10 -71.94
C LYS A 436 55.65 33.05 -70.42
N SER A 437 56.79 33.03 -69.74
CA SER A 437 56.84 33.14 -68.28
C SER A 437 56.24 34.48 -67.85
N SER A 438 55.25 34.42 -66.96
CA SER A 438 54.74 35.57 -66.20
C SER A 438 55.88 36.17 -65.37
N ALA A 439 56.09 37.48 -65.52
CA ALA A 439 56.88 38.28 -64.57
C ALA A 439 56.17 38.35 -63.21
#